data_AF-A0AAD9KIK6-F1
#
_entry.id   AF-A0AAD9KIK6-F1
#
_cell.length_a   1.000
_cell.length_b   1.000
_cell.length_c   1.000
_cell.angle_alpha   90.00
_cell.angle_beta   90.00
_cell.angle_gamma   90.00
#
_symmetry.space_group_name_H-M   'P 1'
#
loop_
_entity.id
_entity.type
_entity.pdbx_description
1 polymer ?
#
loop_
_entity_poly.entity_id
_entity_poly.type
_entity_poly.pdbx_seq_one_letter_code
_entity_poly.pdbx_strand_id
1 'polypeptide(L)'
;MLIMHSVQCDIIFIVCSKAEWLWTLIQTVDAALAEKKNQVTKSKVGRGFMSPPRDRNSYHVFTRHPIYKDAKYEGLWRDGKVHGQHGVFSVEKPEGREMCEGHWKAGKLHGLGCIQYASGDVYEGGFKEGKRHGHGYLKQGKLITGLASIYIGEWVNDKKCGFGVLSDILKGQRYIGLWQDDCRHGNGVIVTLDGMYFEGQFVQNKMTGTLTLPNGDRIEGHFNGSFNEGIKITGVFYKGTEPVTERKGFTHALGLIPKKWNDLFYQCYCMLGCEQEGPTNTSRAWEKVAALVALGRKAAKKCGRQVAVSHDVPGVADDLARIPTFNGGVFSIEQVAKIRQYLTKAFDSAYHPLGVLVEGLVNVYRATYIGVGAHPRLLHHAVEEVRSYIDRIYPVVM
;
A
#
# COMPACT_ATOMS: atom_id res chain seq x y z
N MET A 1 -2.90 -21.05 21.00
CA MET A 1 -2.36 -21.31 19.64
C MET A 1 -3.43 -21.32 18.52
N LEU A 2 -4.67 -20.88 18.75
CA LEU A 2 -5.75 -20.84 17.73
C LEU A 2 -6.32 -19.44 17.45
N ILE A 3 -5.85 -18.39 18.14
CA ILE A 3 -6.34 -17.01 17.98
C ILE A 3 -5.47 -16.21 16.98
N MET A 4 -4.26 -16.67 16.68
CA MET A 4 -3.33 -15.98 15.76
C MET A 4 -3.53 -16.32 14.27
N HIS A 5 -4.29 -17.37 13.95
CA HIS A 5 -4.63 -17.71 12.56
C HIS A 5 -5.79 -16.87 11.99
N SER A 6 -6.60 -16.23 12.84
CA SER A 6 -7.78 -15.48 12.37
C SER A 6 -7.39 -14.14 11.74
N VAL A 7 -6.53 -13.36 12.40
CA VAL A 7 -6.28 -11.96 12.02
C VAL A 7 -5.44 -11.83 10.74
N GLN A 8 -4.65 -12.85 10.40
CA GLN A 8 -3.79 -12.83 9.21
C GLN A 8 -4.47 -13.43 7.97
N CYS A 9 -5.50 -14.27 8.17
CA CYS A 9 -6.41 -14.70 7.10
C CYS A 9 -7.35 -13.58 6.67
N ASP A 10 -7.76 -12.69 7.58
CA ASP A 10 -8.72 -11.61 7.28
C ASP A 10 -8.19 -10.62 6.23
N ILE A 11 -6.90 -10.28 6.24
CA ILE A 11 -6.31 -9.35 5.25
C ILE A 11 -6.23 -9.97 3.84
N ILE A 12 -6.01 -11.29 3.74
CA ILE A 12 -5.90 -12.01 2.46
C ILE A 12 -7.29 -12.33 1.90
N PHE A 13 -8.28 -12.60 2.75
CA PHE A 13 -9.65 -12.90 2.32
C PHE A 13 -10.44 -11.63 1.95
N ILE A 14 -10.22 -10.50 2.62
CA ILE A 14 -11.00 -9.27 2.40
C ILE A 14 -10.69 -8.60 1.04
N VAL A 15 -9.47 -8.75 0.52
CA VAL A 15 -9.03 -8.08 -0.72
C VAL A 15 -9.31 -8.92 -1.98
N CYS A 16 -9.10 -10.24 -1.96
CA CYS A 16 -9.39 -11.10 -3.12
C CYS A 16 -10.90 -11.40 -3.31
N SER A 17 -11.64 -11.64 -2.22
CA SER A 17 -13.10 -11.90 -2.27
C SER A 17 -13.90 -10.71 -2.85
N LYS A 18 -13.33 -9.50 -2.72
CA LYS A 18 -13.91 -8.23 -3.16
C LYS A 18 -14.01 -8.11 -4.68
N ALA A 19 -13.15 -8.78 -5.44
CA ALA A 19 -13.12 -8.72 -6.91
C ALA A 19 -13.89 -9.89 -7.59
N GLU A 20 -13.83 -11.11 -7.05
CA GLU A 20 -14.53 -12.27 -7.63
C GLU A 20 -16.06 -12.17 -7.52
N TRP A 21 -16.56 -11.64 -6.41
CA TRP A 21 -17.99 -11.36 -6.23
C TRP A 21 -18.49 -10.22 -7.12
N LEU A 22 -17.66 -9.19 -7.31
CA LEU A 22 -18.01 -8.04 -8.13
C LEU A 22 -18.17 -8.44 -9.60
N TRP A 23 -17.32 -9.33 -10.07
CA TRP A 23 -17.34 -9.83 -11.44
C TRP A 23 -18.59 -10.68 -11.75
N THR A 24 -18.99 -11.55 -10.82
CA THR A 24 -20.18 -12.40 -10.96
C THR A 24 -21.48 -11.58 -10.94
N LEU A 25 -21.51 -10.49 -10.17
CA LEU A 25 -22.64 -9.57 -10.09
C LEU A 25 -22.76 -8.65 -11.32
N ILE A 26 -21.63 -8.17 -11.87
CA ILE A 26 -21.62 -7.33 -13.07
C ILE A 26 -22.08 -8.14 -14.29
N GLN A 27 -21.63 -9.39 -14.42
CA GLN A 27 -22.08 -10.25 -15.52
C GLN A 27 -23.58 -10.58 -15.46
N THR A 28 -24.14 -10.78 -14.27
CA THR A 28 -25.58 -11.03 -14.10
C THR A 28 -26.43 -9.79 -14.35
N VAL A 29 -25.93 -8.60 -13.99
CA VAL A 29 -26.57 -7.31 -14.30
C VAL A 29 -26.51 -6.99 -15.80
N ASP A 30 -25.40 -7.25 -16.48
CA ASP A 30 -25.29 -7.05 -17.93
C ASP A 30 -26.17 -8.04 -18.73
N ALA A 31 -26.32 -9.28 -18.26
CA ALA A 31 -27.29 -10.23 -18.81
C ALA A 31 -28.75 -9.74 -18.64
N ALA A 32 -29.08 -9.18 -17.46
CA ALA A 32 -30.41 -8.61 -17.19
C ALA A 32 -30.69 -7.29 -17.94
N LEU A 33 -29.65 -6.52 -18.27
CA LEU A 33 -29.75 -5.28 -19.05
C LEU A 33 -29.80 -5.55 -20.57
N ALA A 34 -29.21 -6.64 -21.04
CA ALA A 34 -29.30 -7.08 -22.43
C ALA A 34 -30.74 -7.51 -22.81
N GLU A 35 -31.49 -8.10 -21.89
CA GLU A 35 -32.90 -8.45 -22.10
C GLU A 35 -33.83 -7.21 -22.18
N LYS A 36 -33.41 -6.04 -21.67
CA LYS A 36 -34.21 -4.81 -21.67
C LYS A 36 -33.90 -3.82 -22.82
N LYS A 37 -32.96 -4.14 -23.72
CA LYS A 37 -32.71 -3.34 -24.94
C LYS A 37 -33.25 -4.03 -26.20
N ASN A 38 -34.56 -4.22 -26.23
CA ASN A 38 -35.28 -4.49 -27.48
C ASN A 38 -36.48 -3.55 -27.58
N GLN A 39 -36.22 -2.25 -27.73
CA GLN A 39 -37.16 -1.34 -28.39
C GLN A 39 -36.50 0.00 -28.77
N VAL A 40 -36.78 0.41 -30.02
CA VAL A 40 -36.69 1.75 -30.62
C VAL A 40 -35.56 2.01 -31.65
N THR A 41 -36.04 1.93 -32.90
CA THR A 41 -35.76 2.70 -34.14
C THR A 41 -34.40 2.62 -34.84
N LYS A 42 -34.45 1.93 -35.99
CA LYS A 42 -33.53 2.12 -37.11
C LYS A 42 -33.70 3.52 -37.70
N SER A 43 -32.71 4.39 -37.52
CA SER A 43 -32.46 5.50 -38.43
C SER A 43 -31.24 5.15 -39.29
N LYS A 44 -31.44 5.16 -40.61
CA LYS A 44 -30.39 5.00 -41.61
C LYS A 44 -29.57 6.28 -41.64
N VAL A 45 -28.36 6.25 -41.10
CA VAL A 45 -27.34 7.31 -41.30
C VAL A 45 -26.19 6.70 -42.08
N GLY A 46 -25.76 7.41 -43.12
CA GLY A 46 -24.76 6.97 -44.09
C GLY A 46 -23.42 6.59 -43.45
N ARG A 47 -22.70 5.68 -44.12
CA ARG A 47 -21.36 5.20 -43.74
C ARG A 47 -20.32 6.31 -43.92
N GLY A 48 -20.26 7.26 -42.97
CA GLY A 48 -19.04 7.98 -42.66
C GLY A 48 -18.25 7.16 -41.63
N PHE A 49 -16.94 7.02 -41.81
CA PHE A 49 -16.05 6.49 -40.78
C PHE A 49 -16.11 7.42 -39.56
N MET A 50 -17.04 7.19 -38.63
CA MET A 50 -17.05 7.89 -37.36
C MET A 50 -15.84 7.38 -36.57
N SER A 51 -14.85 8.23 -36.38
CA SER A 51 -13.76 7.96 -35.45
C SER A 51 -14.36 7.75 -34.06
N PRO A 52 -13.94 6.71 -33.31
CA PRO A 52 -14.47 6.46 -31.98
C PRO A 52 -14.28 7.71 -31.09
N PRO A 53 -15.21 7.98 -30.16
CA PRO A 53 -15.09 9.11 -29.25
C PRO A 53 -13.73 9.13 -28.54
N ARG A 54 -13.17 10.33 -28.42
CA ARG A 54 -11.85 10.55 -27.80
C ARG A 54 -11.73 9.89 -26.44
N ASP A 55 -12.72 10.11 -25.59
CA ASP A 55 -12.87 9.48 -24.29
C ASP A 55 -14.09 8.55 -24.32
N ARG A 56 -13.92 7.29 -23.94
CA ARG A 56 -15.02 6.31 -23.85
C ARG A 56 -14.77 5.30 -22.75
N ASN A 57 -15.81 4.86 -22.07
CA ASN A 57 -15.73 3.70 -21.18
C ASN A 57 -16.15 2.45 -21.96
N SER A 58 -15.33 1.39 -21.97
CA SER A 58 -15.68 0.16 -22.68
C SER A 58 -14.93 -1.06 -22.19
N TYR A 59 -15.59 -2.21 -22.33
CA TYR A 59 -14.96 -3.53 -22.30
C TYR A 59 -14.33 -3.84 -23.66
N HIS A 60 -13.10 -4.36 -23.66
CA HIS A 60 -12.37 -4.74 -24.87
C HIS A 60 -11.61 -6.04 -24.66
N VAL A 61 -11.63 -6.90 -25.67
CA VAL A 61 -10.78 -8.10 -25.74
C VAL A 61 -9.73 -7.87 -26.83
N PHE A 62 -8.47 -7.95 -26.45
CA PHE A 62 -7.34 -7.74 -27.34
C PHE A 62 -7.16 -8.96 -28.25
N THR A 63 -7.70 -8.95 -29.45
CA THR A 63 -7.62 -10.10 -30.38
C THR A 63 -6.38 -10.07 -31.29
N ARG A 64 -5.83 -8.88 -31.54
CA ARG A 64 -4.72 -8.66 -32.49
C ARG A 64 -3.40 -8.24 -31.83
N HIS A 65 -3.36 -8.15 -30.50
CA HIS A 65 -2.14 -7.73 -29.80
C HIS A 65 -1.17 -8.92 -29.67
N PRO A 66 0.12 -8.78 -30.05
CA PRO A 66 1.06 -9.90 -30.05
C PRO A 66 1.33 -10.45 -28.65
N ILE A 67 1.31 -9.59 -27.62
CA ILE A 67 1.63 -9.96 -26.23
C ILE A 67 0.37 -10.20 -25.38
N TYR A 68 -0.74 -9.55 -25.75
CA TYR A 68 -1.94 -9.50 -24.92
C TYR A 68 -3.12 -10.14 -25.64
N LYS A 69 -2.85 -11.11 -26.52
CA LYS A 69 -3.90 -11.84 -27.21
C LYS A 69 -4.85 -12.45 -26.18
N ASP A 70 -6.15 -12.25 -26.37
CA ASP A 70 -7.24 -12.69 -25.50
C ASP A 70 -7.28 -12.04 -24.12
N ALA A 71 -6.39 -11.07 -23.85
CA ALA A 71 -6.48 -10.24 -22.66
C ALA A 71 -7.74 -9.37 -22.72
N LYS A 72 -8.28 -9.05 -21.56
CA LYS A 72 -9.52 -8.30 -21.38
C LYS A 72 -9.21 -7.02 -20.63
N TYR A 73 -9.74 -5.90 -21.09
CA TYR A 73 -9.71 -4.65 -20.35
C TYR A 73 -11.12 -4.08 -20.22
N GLU A 74 -11.46 -3.65 -19.03
CA GLU A 74 -12.66 -2.89 -18.73
C GLU A 74 -12.26 -1.56 -18.08
N GLY A 75 -12.66 -0.45 -18.68
CA GLY A 75 -12.38 0.86 -18.11
C GLY A 75 -12.42 1.97 -19.14
N LEU A 76 -11.91 3.13 -18.72
CA LEU A 76 -11.83 4.31 -19.57
C LEU A 76 -10.74 4.14 -20.63
N TRP A 77 -11.02 4.67 -21.81
CA TRP A 77 -10.12 4.77 -22.94
C TRP A 77 -10.00 6.24 -23.31
N ARG A 78 -8.78 6.66 -23.66
CA ARG A 78 -8.47 8.00 -24.18
C ARG A 78 -7.56 7.86 -25.38
N ASP A 79 -7.95 8.47 -26.50
CA ASP A 79 -7.16 8.46 -27.74
C ASP A 79 -6.76 7.03 -28.16
N GLY A 80 -7.69 6.07 -27.98
CA GLY A 80 -7.48 4.66 -28.31
C GLY A 80 -6.60 3.87 -27.33
N LYS A 81 -6.14 4.47 -26.23
CA LYS A 81 -5.31 3.82 -25.20
C LYS A 81 -6.07 3.67 -23.88
N VAL A 82 -5.72 2.65 -23.10
CA VAL A 82 -6.30 2.47 -21.75
C VAL A 82 -5.93 3.63 -20.83
N HIS A 83 -6.90 4.12 -20.06
CA HIS A 83 -6.81 5.34 -19.25
C HIS A 83 -7.77 5.32 -18.04
N GLY A 84 -7.60 6.24 -17.09
CA GLY A 84 -8.55 6.48 -15.99
C GLY A 84 -8.25 5.72 -14.69
N GLN A 85 -9.04 5.94 -13.63
CA GLN A 85 -8.69 5.56 -12.24
C GLN A 85 -9.19 4.19 -11.77
N HIS A 86 -9.94 3.45 -12.60
CA HIS A 86 -10.52 2.16 -12.19
C HIS A 86 -10.53 1.17 -13.37
N GLY A 87 -9.42 1.12 -14.11
CA GLY A 87 -9.30 0.17 -15.20
C GLY A 87 -8.95 -1.21 -14.65
N VAL A 88 -9.61 -2.23 -15.16
CA VAL A 88 -9.35 -3.63 -14.83
C VAL A 88 -8.82 -4.32 -16.08
N PHE A 89 -7.65 -4.92 -15.98
CA PHE A 89 -7.01 -5.71 -17.03
C PHE A 89 -6.82 -7.14 -16.55
N SER A 90 -7.23 -8.13 -17.33
CA SER A 90 -6.99 -9.54 -17.03
C SER A 90 -6.42 -10.27 -18.24
N VAL A 91 -5.52 -11.20 -17.98
CA VAL A 91 -4.93 -12.07 -19.01
C VAL A 91 -4.73 -13.48 -18.45
N GLU A 92 -5.09 -14.48 -19.24
CA GLU A 92 -4.81 -15.88 -18.91
C GLU A 92 -3.37 -16.21 -19.37
N LYS A 93 -2.51 -16.63 -18.44
CA LYS A 93 -1.15 -17.11 -18.72
C LYS A 93 -1.06 -18.61 -18.42
N PRO A 94 -0.04 -19.33 -18.93
CA PRO A 94 0.13 -20.76 -18.66
C PRO A 94 0.19 -21.11 -17.15
N GLU A 95 0.75 -20.20 -16.35
CA GLU A 95 0.91 -20.38 -14.90
C GLU A 95 -0.35 -20.03 -14.09
N GLY A 96 -1.32 -19.34 -14.70
CA GLY A 96 -2.54 -18.85 -14.06
C GLY A 96 -3.04 -17.54 -14.63
N ARG A 97 -4.16 -17.05 -14.09
CA ARG A 97 -4.72 -15.74 -14.43
C ARG A 97 -3.91 -14.63 -13.76
N GLU A 98 -3.54 -13.62 -14.54
CA GLU A 98 -3.03 -12.34 -14.04
C GLU A 98 -4.14 -11.28 -14.12
N MET A 99 -4.29 -10.52 -13.04
CA MET A 99 -5.30 -9.48 -12.91
C MET A 99 -4.65 -8.20 -12.39
N CYS A 100 -4.93 -7.08 -13.06
CA CYS A 100 -4.44 -5.76 -12.70
C CYS A 100 -5.62 -4.81 -12.57
N GLU A 101 -5.73 -4.13 -11.44
CA GLU A 101 -6.72 -3.07 -11.21
C GLU A 101 -6.00 -1.78 -10.83
N GLY A 102 -6.47 -0.64 -11.32
CA GLY A 102 -6.01 0.64 -10.79
C GLY A 102 -6.06 1.78 -11.79
N HIS A 103 -5.14 2.72 -11.60
CA HIS A 103 -5.01 3.91 -12.40
C HIS A 103 -4.20 3.62 -13.67
N TRP A 104 -4.72 4.03 -14.82
CA TRP A 104 -4.11 3.84 -16.13
C TRP A 104 -3.85 5.19 -16.80
N LYS A 105 -2.68 5.31 -17.42
CA LYS A 105 -2.28 6.46 -18.21
C LYS A 105 -1.57 6.00 -19.49
N ALA A 106 -2.07 6.45 -20.63
CA ALA A 106 -1.48 6.20 -21.95
C ALA A 106 -1.12 4.73 -22.22
N GLY A 107 -1.98 3.79 -21.80
CA GLY A 107 -1.75 2.37 -22.04
C GLY A 107 -1.10 1.60 -20.88
N LYS A 108 -0.68 2.27 -19.80
CA LYS A 108 0.12 1.68 -18.73
C LYS A 108 -0.45 1.99 -17.35
N LEU A 109 -0.18 1.14 -16.36
CA LEU A 109 -0.45 1.44 -14.96
C LEU A 109 0.35 2.67 -14.51
N HIS A 110 -0.32 3.60 -13.84
CA HIS A 110 0.25 4.87 -13.40
C HIS A 110 -0.59 5.46 -12.26
N GLY A 111 0.01 5.69 -11.09
CA GLY A 111 -0.72 6.00 -9.87
C GLY A 111 -0.96 4.73 -9.05
N LEU A 112 -2.03 4.67 -8.27
CA LEU A 112 -2.31 3.51 -7.42
C LEU A 112 -2.88 2.34 -8.22
N GLY A 113 -2.49 1.13 -7.83
CA GLY A 113 -3.05 -0.09 -8.39
C GLY A 113 -2.67 -1.34 -7.61
N CYS A 114 -3.27 -2.45 -8.02
CA CYS A 114 -3.03 -3.79 -7.52
C CYS A 114 -2.82 -4.73 -8.70
N ILE A 115 -1.81 -5.60 -8.60
CA ILE A 115 -1.54 -6.68 -9.55
C ILE A 115 -1.51 -7.99 -8.77
N GLN A 116 -2.38 -8.91 -9.16
CA GLN A 116 -2.28 -10.32 -8.84
C GLN A 116 -1.60 -11.01 -10.02
N TYR A 117 -0.37 -11.47 -9.81
CA TYR A 117 0.41 -12.15 -10.83
C TYR A 117 -0.08 -13.59 -11.02
N ALA A 118 0.16 -14.14 -12.21
CA ALA A 118 -0.15 -15.55 -12.50
C ALA A 118 0.53 -16.54 -11.54
N SER A 119 1.72 -16.19 -11.01
CA SER A 119 2.42 -16.96 -9.97
C SER A 119 1.64 -17.07 -8.65
N GLY A 120 0.69 -16.16 -8.41
CA GLY A 120 -0.02 -15.97 -7.15
C GLY A 120 0.60 -14.90 -6.24
N ASP A 121 1.70 -14.28 -6.66
CA ASP A 121 2.23 -13.09 -6.00
C ASP A 121 1.24 -11.92 -6.13
N VAL A 122 1.22 -11.03 -5.15
CA VAL A 122 0.33 -9.86 -5.14
C VAL A 122 1.15 -8.62 -4.83
N TYR A 123 1.05 -7.61 -5.69
CA TYR A 123 1.57 -6.28 -5.43
C TYR A 123 0.42 -5.28 -5.34
N GLU A 124 0.45 -4.44 -4.33
CA GLU A 124 -0.47 -3.31 -4.16
C GLU A 124 0.34 -2.07 -3.83
N GLY A 125 0.18 -0.99 -4.59
CA GLY A 125 0.97 0.21 -4.39
C GLY A 125 0.97 1.16 -5.57
N GLY A 126 1.97 2.03 -5.60
CA GLY A 126 2.16 2.99 -6.67
C GLY A 126 2.80 2.40 -7.92
N PHE A 127 2.43 2.97 -9.05
CA PHE A 127 2.96 2.66 -10.37
C PHE A 127 3.37 3.94 -11.10
N LYS A 128 4.42 3.84 -11.91
CA LYS A 128 4.84 4.87 -12.84
C LYS A 128 5.30 4.21 -14.13
N GLU A 129 4.65 4.55 -15.24
CA GLU A 129 4.98 4.00 -16.56
C GLU A 129 4.95 2.46 -16.60
N GLY A 130 3.99 1.85 -15.91
CA GLY A 130 3.80 0.40 -15.84
C GLY A 130 4.73 -0.33 -14.87
N LYS A 131 5.62 0.40 -14.16
CA LYS A 131 6.55 -0.16 -13.18
C LYS A 131 6.14 0.21 -11.76
N ARG A 132 6.41 -0.66 -10.79
CA ARG A 132 6.21 -0.38 -9.36
C ARG A 132 7.05 0.81 -8.95
N HIS A 133 6.44 1.77 -8.27
CA HIS A 133 7.05 3.05 -7.93
C HIS A 133 6.36 3.72 -6.73
N GLY A 134 7.11 4.35 -5.84
CA GLY A 134 6.58 4.92 -4.59
C GLY A 134 6.33 3.85 -3.54
N HIS A 135 5.36 4.05 -2.64
CA HIS A 135 5.04 3.08 -1.61
C HIS A 135 4.35 1.84 -2.19
N GLY A 136 4.68 0.65 -1.68
CA GLY A 136 3.95 -0.55 -2.05
C GLY A 136 4.19 -1.75 -1.14
N TYR A 137 3.16 -2.58 -1.10
CA TYR A 137 3.09 -3.90 -0.49
C TYR A 137 3.31 -4.97 -1.56
N LEU A 138 4.24 -5.89 -1.32
CA LEU A 138 4.43 -7.07 -2.15
C LEU A 138 4.36 -8.32 -1.27
N LYS A 139 3.40 -9.20 -1.57
CA LYS A 139 3.35 -10.56 -1.05
C LYS A 139 3.86 -11.51 -2.12
N GLN A 140 4.90 -12.26 -1.80
CA GLN A 140 5.45 -13.28 -2.68
C GLN A 140 5.25 -14.66 -2.10
N GLY A 141 4.97 -15.63 -2.97
CA GLY A 141 4.79 -17.03 -2.63
C GLY A 141 3.42 -17.34 -2.02
N LYS A 142 3.13 -18.64 -1.92
CA LYS A 142 1.92 -19.17 -1.28
C LYS A 142 2.28 -19.71 0.10
N LEU A 143 1.42 -19.46 1.10
CA LEU A 143 1.59 -20.00 2.45
C LEU A 143 1.70 -21.53 2.44
N ILE A 144 0.97 -22.19 1.54
CA ILE A 144 0.99 -23.65 1.36
C ILE A 144 2.29 -24.19 0.75
N THR A 145 3.02 -23.41 -0.06
CA THR A 145 4.26 -23.87 -0.71
C THR A 145 5.51 -23.53 0.10
N GLY A 146 5.35 -22.89 1.25
CA GLY A 146 6.47 -22.59 2.13
C GLY A 146 7.50 -21.64 1.53
N LEU A 147 7.09 -20.62 0.74
CA LEU A 147 7.97 -19.53 0.22
C LEU A 147 7.41 -18.11 0.48
N ALA A 148 6.54 -17.95 1.49
CA ALA A 148 5.83 -16.71 1.76
C ALA A 148 6.73 -15.61 2.36
N SER A 149 6.87 -14.49 1.64
CA SER A 149 7.48 -13.27 2.15
C SER A 149 6.60 -12.06 1.87
N ILE A 150 6.73 -11.04 2.73
CA ILE A 150 5.99 -9.78 2.61
C ILE A 150 7.00 -8.64 2.67
N TYR A 151 7.01 -7.80 1.65
CA TYR A 151 7.75 -6.54 1.64
C TYR A 151 6.77 -5.37 1.67
N ILE A 152 7.05 -4.39 2.52
CA ILE A 152 6.33 -3.12 2.57
C ILE A 152 7.38 -2.01 2.61
N GLY A 153 7.33 -1.10 1.64
CA GLY A 153 8.27 0.01 1.59
C GLY A 153 8.30 0.68 0.24
N GLU A 154 9.38 1.42 0.03
CA GLU A 154 9.58 2.21 -1.18
C GLU A 154 10.04 1.36 -2.38
N TRP A 155 9.59 1.78 -3.56
CA TRP A 155 9.87 1.16 -4.85
C TRP A 155 10.32 2.23 -5.86
N VAL A 156 11.31 1.88 -6.67
CA VAL A 156 11.72 2.70 -7.82
C VAL A 156 11.98 1.78 -9.01
N ASN A 157 11.14 1.88 -10.05
CA ASN A 157 11.31 1.14 -11.30
C ASN A 157 11.41 -0.38 -11.07
N ASP A 158 10.43 -0.94 -10.35
CA ASP A 158 10.35 -2.36 -10.00
C ASP A 158 11.38 -2.88 -9.00
N LYS A 159 12.22 -2.01 -8.43
CA LYS A 159 13.21 -2.39 -7.42
C LYS A 159 12.86 -1.81 -6.05
N LYS A 160 13.12 -2.58 -5.00
CA LYS A 160 13.05 -2.10 -3.61
C LYS A 160 14.14 -1.06 -3.40
N CYS A 161 13.75 0.10 -2.89
CA CYS A 161 14.62 1.24 -2.60
C CYS A 161 14.15 1.90 -1.31
N GLY A 162 14.89 2.89 -0.80
CA GLY A 162 14.45 3.70 0.33
C GLY A 162 14.25 2.90 1.61
N PHE A 163 13.36 3.34 2.49
CA PHE A 163 13.07 2.59 3.72
C PHE A 163 12.02 1.50 3.47
N GLY A 164 12.22 0.33 4.05
CA GLY A 164 11.30 -0.79 3.89
C GLY A 164 11.48 -1.91 4.89
N VAL A 165 10.43 -2.70 5.05
CA VAL A 165 10.34 -3.86 5.93
C VAL A 165 10.11 -5.11 5.09
N LEU A 166 10.97 -6.11 5.26
CA LEU A 166 10.80 -7.44 4.69
C LEU A 166 10.56 -8.43 5.83
N SER A 167 9.41 -9.07 5.84
CA SER A 167 9.11 -10.20 6.71
C SER A 167 9.19 -11.49 5.89
N ASP A 168 10.15 -12.34 6.25
CA ASP A 168 10.25 -13.70 5.74
C ASP A 168 9.57 -14.63 6.74
N ILE A 169 8.38 -15.10 6.38
CA ILE A 169 7.49 -15.81 7.30
C ILE A 169 8.07 -17.19 7.66
N LEU A 170 8.88 -17.76 6.79
CA LEU A 170 9.39 -19.14 6.94
C LEU A 170 10.68 -19.16 7.70
N LYS A 171 11.56 -18.22 7.35
CA LYS A 171 12.78 -18.02 8.11
C LYS A 171 12.49 -17.40 9.48
N GLY A 172 11.25 -16.96 9.71
CA GLY A 172 10.87 -16.35 10.98
C GLY A 172 11.65 -15.08 11.25
N GLN A 173 12.07 -14.37 10.21
CA GLN A 173 12.94 -13.22 10.33
C GLN A 173 12.32 -12.00 9.67
N ARG A 174 12.62 -10.85 10.25
CA ARG A 174 12.21 -9.55 9.74
C ARG A 174 13.44 -8.67 9.59
N TYR A 175 13.57 -8.05 8.42
CA TYR A 175 14.50 -6.95 8.20
C TYR A 175 13.73 -5.62 8.18
N ILE A 176 14.25 -4.62 8.89
CA ILE A 176 13.73 -3.26 8.98
C ILE A 176 14.90 -2.33 8.67
N GLY A 177 14.89 -1.64 7.53
CA GLY A 177 16.03 -0.79 7.17
C GLY A 177 15.97 -0.21 5.76
N LEU A 178 17.11 0.27 5.29
CA LEU A 178 17.24 0.87 3.97
C LEU A 178 17.49 -0.19 2.89
N TRP A 179 16.96 0.10 1.70
CA TRP A 179 17.06 -0.71 0.50
C TRP A 179 17.65 0.12 -0.63
N GLN A 180 18.46 -0.55 -1.46
CA GLN A 180 18.97 0.00 -2.70
C GLN A 180 19.06 -1.12 -3.73
N ASP A 181 18.34 -0.97 -4.83
CA ASP A 181 18.34 -1.94 -5.93
C ASP A 181 18.11 -3.40 -5.47
N ASP A 182 17.03 -3.64 -4.72
CA ASP A 182 16.68 -4.95 -4.14
C ASP A 182 17.65 -5.52 -3.10
N CYS A 183 18.68 -4.76 -2.72
CA CYS A 183 19.64 -5.15 -1.70
C CYS A 183 19.45 -4.34 -0.41
N ARG A 184 19.67 -4.99 0.74
CA ARG A 184 19.79 -4.30 2.03
C ARG A 184 20.99 -3.36 1.99
N HIS A 185 20.77 -2.11 2.42
CA HIS A 185 21.76 -1.05 2.41
C HIS A 185 21.65 -0.18 3.68
N GLY A 186 22.68 0.61 3.99
CA GLY A 186 22.69 1.57 5.10
C GLY A 186 22.36 0.96 6.46
N ASN A 187 21.76 1.75 7.35
CA ASN A 187 21.32 1.25 8.65
C ASN A 187 20.14 0.29 8.54
N GLY A 188 20.18 -0.78 9.32
CA GLY A 188 19.04 -1.68 9.45
C GLY A 188 19.10 -2.54 10.70
N VAL A 189 17.98 -3.21 10.94
CA VAL A 189 17.77 -4.14 12.05
C VAL A 189 17.22 -5.44 11.50
N ILE A 190 17.69 -6.56 12.04
CA ILE A 190 17.11 -7.89 11.80
C ILE A 190 16.61 -8.43 13.12
N VAL A 191 15.38 -8.94 13.12
CA VAL A 191 14.78 -9.59 14.27
C VAL A 191 14.28 -10.97 13.86
N THR A 192 14.55 -11.99 14.66
CA THR A 192 14.05 -13.34 14.44
C THR A 192 12.98 -13.70 15.47
N LEU A 193 12.13 -14.70 15.14
CA LEU A 193 11.16 -15.29 16.06
C LEU A 193 11.80 -15.85 17.32
N ASP A 194 13.02 -16.35 17.20
CA ASP A 194 13.78 -16.93 18.31
C ASP A 194 14.33 -15.86 19.26
N GLY A 195 14.05 -14.57 19.02
CA GLY A 195 14.45 -13.46 19.88
C GLY A 195 15.86 -12.95 19.62
N MET A 196 16.50 -13.35 18.51
CA MET A 196 17.76 -12.75 18.09
C MET A 196 17.49 -11.34 17.54
N TYR A 197 18.37 -10.41 17.89
CA TYR A 197 18.28 -9.01 17.48
C TYR A 197 19.63 -8.56 16.95
N PHE A 198 19.69 -8.22 15.66
CA PHE A 198 20.87 -7.66 15.03
C PHE A 198 20.62 -6.22 14.63
N GLU A 199 21.56 -5.32 14.91
CA GLU A 199 21.54 -3.94 14.44
C GLU A 199 22.89 -3.56 13.84
N GLY A 200 22.88 -2.84 12.73
CA GLY A 200 24.12 -2.47 12.06
C GLY A 200 23.98 -1.84 10.68
N GLN A 201 25.11 -1.76 10.00
CA GLN A 201 25.25 -1.27 8.63
C GLN A 201 25.17 -2.43 7.62
N PHE A 202 24.54 -2.16 6.48
CA PHE A 202 24.38 -3.06 5.37
C PHE A 202 24.99 -2.47 4.10
N VAL A 203 25.77 -3.27 3.38
CA VAL A 203 26.28 -2.91 2.05
C VAL A 203 26.09 -4.12 1.14
N GLN A 204 25.14 -4.02 0.19
CA GLN A 204 24.80 -5.13 -0.72
C GLN A 204 24.57 -6.44 0.03
N ASN A 205 23.67 -6.42 1.02
CA ASN A 205 23.35 -7.57 1.89
C ASN A 205 24.43 -8.05 2.86
N LYS A 206 25.68 -7.57 2.76
CA LYS A 206 26.73 -7.82 3.77
C LYS A 206 26.46 -6.96 4.99
N MET A 207 26.56 -7.54 6.18
CA MET A 207 26.14 -6.87 7.41
C MET A 207 27.31 -6.73 8.39
N THR A 208 27.42 -5.55 9.00
CA THR A 208 28.41 -5.24 10.04
C THR A 208 27.71 -4.57 11.19
N GLY A 209 27.86 -5.09 12.41
CA GLY A 209 27.15 -4.55 13.56
C GLY A 209 27.16 -5.49 14.75
N THR A 210 26.11 -5.39 15.56
CA THR A 210 25.97 -6.10 16.83
C THR A 210 24.78 -7.03 16.78
N LEU A 211 25.04 -8.34 16.88
CA LEU A 211 24.04 -9.37 17.14
C LEU A 211 23.90 -9.55 18.65
N THR A 212 22.68 -9.51 19.15
CA THR A 212 22.37 -9.84 20.54
C THR A 212 21.46 -11.06 20.57
N LEU A 213 21.89 -12.06 21.33
CA LEU A 213 21.20 -13.33 21.53
C LEU A 213 20.13 -13.19 22.63
N PRO A 214 19.15 -14.12 22.69
CA PRO A 214 18.07 -14.08 23.69
C PRO A 214 18.57 -14.17 25.13
N ASN A 215 19.71 -14.82 25.35
CA ASN A 215 20.36 -14.95 26.65
C ASN A 215 21.15 -13.69 27.07
N GLY A 216 21.19 -12.65 26.24
CA GLY A 216 21.93 -11.41 26.51
C GLY A 216 23.37 -11.39 26.01
N ASP A 217 23.90 -12.51 25.50
CA ASP A 217 25.22 -12.54 24.86
C ASP A 217 25.22 -11.68 23.59
N ARG A 218 26.37 -11.08 23.28
CA ARG A 218 26.52 -10.18 22.14
C ARG A 218 27.69 -10.60 21.27
N ILE A 219 27.53 -10.40 19.97
CA ILE A 219 28.56 -10.66 18.97
C ILE A 219 28.68 -9.40 18.12
N GLU A 220 29.85 -8.79 18.09
CA GLU A 220 30.12 -7.59 17.29
C GLU A 220 31.11 -7.90 16.18
N GLY A 221 30.76 -7.56 14.94
CA GLY A 221 31.67 -7.77 13.81
C GLY A 221 30.99 -7.83 12.46
N HIS A 222 31.62 -8.55 11.54
CA HIS A 222 31.15 -8.79 10.19
C HIS A 222 30.43 -10.12 10.11
N PHE A 223 29.26 -10.12 9.47
CA PHE A 223 28.49 -11.32 9.25
C PHE A 223 28.22 -11.50 7.76
N ASN A 224 28.42 -12.72 7.27
CA ASN A 224 28.22 -13.07 5.88
C ASN A 224 27.37 -14.34 5.77
N GLY A 225 26.27 -14.26 5.02
CA GLY A 225 25.29 -15.32 4.88
C GLY A 225 23.92 -14.97 5.44
N SER A 226 23.06 -15.97 5.53
CA SER A 226 21.72 -15.90 6.08
C SER A 226 21.70 -16.61 7.44
N PHE A 227 21.01 -16.06 8.43
CA PHE A 227 20.95 -16.62 9.79
C PHE A 227 20.52 -18.09 9.81
N ASN A 228 19.68 -18.51 8.86
CA ASN A 228 19.11 -19.87 8.82
C ASN A 228 19.83 -20.83 7.85
N GLU A 229 20.86 -20.38 7.13
CA GLU A 229 21.57 -21.19 6.12
C GLU A 229 23.07 -21.34 6.44
N GLY A 230 23.47 -20.98 7.67
CA GLY A 230 24.86 -20.88 8.09
C GLY A 230 25.41 -19.48 7.85
N ILE A 231 25.77 -18.80 8.94
CA ILE A 231 26.35 -17.46 8.91
C ILE A 231 27.82 -17.53 9.31
N LYS A 232 28.69 -16.97 8.47
CA LYS A 232 30.10 -16.79 8.80
C LYS A 232 30.23 -15.49 9.58
N ILE A 233 30.79 -15.58 10.77
CA ILE A 233 30.96 -14.46 11.69
C ILE A 233 32.45 -14.22 11.86
N THR A 234 32.87 -12.97 11.71
CA THR A 234 34.22 -12.51 12.05
C THR A 234 34.05 -11.34 13.01
N GLY A 235 34.30 -11.57 14.29
CA GLY A 235 33.97 -10.60 15.33
C GLY A 235 34.40 -11.01 16.73
N VAL A 236 33.96 -10.21 17.71
CA VAL A 236 34.23 -10.38 19.13
C VAL A 236 32.95 -10.87 19.82
N PHE A 237 33.08 -11.90 20.65
CA PHE A 237 31.98 -12.42 21.49
C PHE A 237 32.07 -11.82 22.89
N TYR A 238 30.93 -11.36 23.41
CA TYR A 238 30.76 -10.82 24.75
C TYR A 238 29.72 -11.65 25.50
N LYS A 239 30.12 -12.21 26.63
CA LYS A 239 29.24 -13.00 27.52
C LYS A 239 28.39 -12.06 28.38
N GLY A 240 27.09 -12.31 28.47
CA GLY A 240 26.11 -11.49 29.18
C GLY A 240 26.17 -11.59 30.71
N THR A 241 27.34 -11.40 31.33
CA THR A 241 27.55 -11.52 32.79
C THR A 241 27.83 -10.21 33.52
N GLU A 242 27.90 -9.06 32.84
CA GLU A 242 28.03 -7.76 33.53
C GLU A 242 26.69 -7.05 33.66
N PRO A 243 26.41 -6.38 34.80
CA PRO A 243 25.22 -5.56 34.94
C PRO A 243 25.23 -4.54 33.81
N VAL A 244 24.11 -4.45 33.11
CA VAL A 244 23.87 -3.52 32.01
C VAL A 244 23.99 -2.11 32.58
N THR A 245 25.21 -1.57 32.64
CA THR A 245 25.37 -0.14 32.44
C THR A 245 24.75 0.10 31.08
N GLU A 246 23.74 0.96 31.02
CA GLU A 246 23.18 1.50 29.79
C GLU A 246 24.34 2.18 29.03
N ARG A 247 25.17 1.37 28.35
CA ARG A 247 26.08 1.90 27.36
C ARG A 247 25.17 2.48 26.29
N LYS A 248 25.42 3.74 25.94
CA LYS A 248 24.88 4.46 24.77
C LYS A 248 25.29 3.73 23.48
N GLY A 249 24.86 2.48 23.34
CA GLY A 249 25.16 1.61 22.22
C GLY A 249 24.06 1.82 21.18
N PHE A 250 24.42 2.49 20.08
CA PHE A 250 23.73 2.42 18.79
C PHE A 250 22.18 2.47 18.79
N THR A 251 21.57 3.16 19.77
CA THR A 251 20.13 3.52 19.78
C THR A 251 19.70 4.38 18.57
N HIS A 252 20.65 4.72 17.70
CA HIS A 252 20.48 5.54 16.51
C HIS A 252 20.27 4.76 15.20
N ALA A 253 20.37 3.42 15.17
CA ALA A 253 20.28 2.67 13.90
C ALA A 253 18.95 2.93 13.16
N LEU A 254 17.83 2.95 13.90
CA LEU A 254 16.53 3.39 13.37
C LEU A 254 16.26 4.90 13.60
N GLY A 255 16.93 5.51 14.58
CA GLY A 255 16.68 6.89 15.05
C GLY A 255 17.34 8.02 14.25
N LEU A 256 18.30 7.71 13.36
CA LEU A 256 18.87 8.68 12.40
C LEU A 256 18.34 8.50 10.98
N ILE A 257 17.38 7.59 10.77
CA ILE A 257 16.78 7.39 9.44
C ILE A 257 15.87 8.59 9.15
N PRO A 258 16.14 9.38 8.10
CA PRO A 258 15.31 10.53 7.76
C PRO A 258 13.85 10.09 7.61
N LYS A 259 12.97 10.69 8.41
CA LYS A 259 11.50 10.54 8.46
C LYS A 259 10.97 9.31 7.71
N LYS A 260 11.00 8.13 8.36
CA LYS A 260 10.41 6.89 7.83
C LYS A 260 9.05 7.14 7.19
N TRP A 261 8.76 6.40 6.12
CA TRP A 261 7.47 6.45 5.44
C TRP A 261 7.15 7.81 4.80
N ASN A 262 8.17 8.60 4.45
CA ASN A 262 8.01 9.86 3.73
C ASN A 262 7.24 9.70 2.42
N ASP A 263 7.40 8.58 1.75
CA ASP A 263 6.66 8.18 0.56
C ASP A 263 5.15 8.14 0.78
N LEU A 264 4.66 7.66 1.93
CA LEU A 264 3.22 7.69 2.26
C LEU A 264 2.69 9.12 2.41
N PHE A 265 3.45 9.98 3.10
CA PHE A 265 3.07 11.39 3.24
C PHE A 265 3.15 12.12 1.90
N TYR A 266 4.20 11.87 1.11
CA TYR A 266 4.35 12.41 -0.23
C TYR A 266 3.19 12.00 -1.13
N GLN A 267 2.76 10.73 -1.07
CA GLN A 267 1.58 10.26 -1.79
C GLN A 267 0.31 11.00 -1.33
N CYS A 268 0.15 11.26 -0.04
CA CYS A 268 -0.95 12.07 0.48
C CYS A 268 -0.93 13.49 -0.11
N TYR A 269 0.23 14.15 -0.12
CA TYR A 269 0.39 15.47 -0.75
C TYR A 269 0.11 15.46 -2.25
N CYS A 270 0.50 14.41 -2.98
CA CYS A 270 0.17 14.25 -4.41
C CYS A 270 -1.35 14.17 -4.64
N MET A 271 -2.04 13.39 -3.81
CA MET A 271 -3.51 13.28 -3.84
C MET A 271 -4.19 14.62 -3.56
N LEU A 272 -3.64 15.41 -2.63
CA LEU A 272 -4.09 16.77 -2.33
C LEU A 272 -3.66 17.80 -3.39
N GLY A 273 -2.70 17.48 -4.26
CA GLY A 273 -2.18 18.39 -5.28
C GLY A 273 -1.18 19.42 -4.77
N CYS A 274 -0.49 19.10 -3.69
CA CYS A 274 0.48 19.94 -2.99
C CYS A 274 1.93 19.54 -3.35
N GLU A 275 2.20 19.21 -4.61
CA GLU A 275 3.49 18.67 -5.07
C GLU A 275 4.58 19.74 -5.29
N GLN A 276 4.23 21.04 -5.24
CA GLN A 276 5.15 22.15 -5.51
C GLN A 276 5.41 22.98 -4.24
N GLU A 277 6.67 23.37 -4.02
CA GLU A 277 7.08 24.31 -2.96
C GLU A 277 6.44 25.69 -3.21
N GLY A 278 5.31 25.94 -2.56
CA GLY A 278 4.56 27.19 -2.60
C GLY A 278 3.41 27.13 -1.59
N PRO A 279 2.75 28.26 -1.26
CA PRO A 279 1.61 28.26 -0.36
C PRO A 279 0.52 27.35 -0.92
N THR A 280 0.24 26.26 -0.20
CA THR A 280 -0.77 25.28 -0.59
C THR A 280 -2.12 25.97 -0.77
N ASN A 281 -2.65 25.96 -1.99
CA ASN A 281 -3.98 26.49 -2.24
C ASN A 281 -5.01 25.52 -1.66
N THR A 282 -5.49 25.85 -0.45
CA THR A 282 -6.45 25.05 0.31
C THR A 282 -7.70 24.73 -0.53
N SER A 283 -8.18 25.68 -1.36
CA SER A 283 -9.33 25.46 -2.24
C SER A 283 -9.10 24.32 -3.23
N ARG A 284 -7.91 24.27 -3.85
CA ARG A 284 -7.55 23.24 -4.83
C ARG A 284 -7.43 21.86 -4.18
N ALA A 285 -6.90 21.80 -2.95
CA ALA A 285 -6.82 20.56 -2.20
C ALA A 285 -8.23 20.01 -1.87
N TRP A 286 -9.14 20.89 -1.44
CA TRP A 286 -10.53 20.54 -1.18
C TRP A 286 -11.29 20.07 -2.42
N GLU A 287 -11.09 20.72 -3.57
CA GLU A 287 -11.67 20.27 -4.85
C GLU A 287 -11.23 18.84 -5.22
N LYS A 288 -9.95 18.53 -5.01
CA LYS A 288 -9.43 17.17 -5.22
C LYS A 288 -10.03 16.16 -4.25
N VAL A 289 -10.13 16.49 -2.97
CA VAL A 289 -10.76 15.63 -1.96
C VAL A 289 -12.22 15.34 -2.34
N ALA A 290 -12.99 16.37 -2.68
CA ALA A 290 -14.39 16.21 -3.08
C ALA A 290 -14.53 15.33 -4.33
N ALA A 291 -13.64 15.49 -5.32
CA ALA A 291 -13.61 14.65 -6.51
C ALA A 291 -13.31 13.18 -6.17
N LEU A 292 -12.30 12.92 -5.32
CA LEU A 292 -11.90 11.57 -4.90
C LEU A 292 -13.03 10.87 -4.13
N VAL A 293 -13.63 11.53 -3.15
CA VAL A 293 -14.75 10.99 -2.36
C VAL A 293 -15.97 10.70 -3.25
N ALA A 294 -16.29 11.60 -4.19
CA ALA A 294 -17.40 11.41 -5.12
C ALA A 294 -17.18 10.24 -6.10
N LEU A 295 -15.94 10.04 -6.57
CA LEU A 295 -15.56 8.90 -7.41
C LEU A 295 -15.65 7.59 -6.62
N GLY A 296 -15.11 7.55 -5.40
CA GLY A 296 -15.20 6.41 -4.49
C GLY A 296 -16.64 6.00 -4.20
N ARG A 297 -17.55 6.96 -4.00
CA ARG A 297 -18.99 6.71 -3.83
C ARG A 297 -19.62 6.05 -5.07
N LYS A 298 -19.30 6.54 -6.27
CA LYS A 298 -19.82 5.97 -7.52
C LYS A 298 -19.34 4.53 -7.67
N ALA A 299 -18.10 4.22 -7.31
CA ALA A 299 -17.59 2.86 -7.27
C ALA A 299 -18.36 2.00 -6.25
N ALA A 300 -18.50 2.46 -5.01
CA ALA A 300 -19.20 1.72 -3.95
C ALA A 300 -20.68 1.42 -4.27
N LYS A 301 -21.42 2.40 -4.81
CA LYS A 301 -22.84 2.22 -5.22
C LYS A 301 -22.99 1.24 -6.38
N LYS A 302 -22.04 1.20 -7.31
CA LYS A 302 -22.04 0.26 -8.45
C LYS A 302 -21.77 -1.18 -8.00
N CYS A 303 -21.07 -1.35 -6.88
CA CYS A 303 -20.63 -2.64 -6.37
C CYS A 303 -21.64 -3.35 -5.45
N GLY A 304 -22.82 -2.78 -5.18
CA GLY A 304 -23.84 -3.41 -4.32
C GLY A 304 -23.36 -3.77 -2.91
N ARG A 305 -22.26 -3.17 -2.44
CA ARG A 305 -21.56 -3.61 -1.24
C ARG A 305 -22.07 -2.86 -0.01
N GLN A 306 -22.80 -3.55 0.86
CA GLN A 306 -22.58 -3.36 2.29
C GLN A 306 -21.19 -3.92 2.57
N VAL A 307 -20.21 -3.03 2.79
CA VAL A 307 -18.87 -3.42 3.19
C VAL A 307 -18.96 -3.99 4.60
N ALA A 308 -19.01 -5.31 4.73
CA ALA A 308 -18.62 -5.93 5.98
C ALA A 308 -17.12 -5.66 6.15
N VAL A 309 -16.77 -5.01 7.27
CA VAL A 309 -15.45 -4.44 7.62
C VAL A 309 -15.16 -3.04 7.03
N SER A 310 -16.12 -2.13 7.12
CA SER A 310 -15.88 -0.72 7.48
C SER A 310 -17.16 -0.21 8.16
N HIS A 311 -17.04 0.57 9.23
CA HIS A 311 -18.19 1.24 9.86
C HIS A 311 -18.74 2.38 8.96
N ASP A 312 -18.93 2.14 7.67
CA ASP A 312 -19.53 3.09 6.75
C ASP A 312 -21.05 3.11 6.97
N VAL A 313 -21.48 3.87 7.97
CA VAL A 313 -22.89 4.22 8.18
C VAL A 313 -23.38 5.03 6.97
N PRO A 314 -24.51 4.67 6.34
CA PRO A 314 -25.08 5.43 5.23
C PRO A 314 -25.28 6.90 5.62
N GLY A 315 -24.52 7.82 5.02
CA GLY A 315 -24.54 9.26 5.30
C GLY A 315 -23.15 9.90 5.49
N VAL A 316 -22.14 9.12 5.89
CA VAL A 316 -20.76 9.60 6.14
C VAL A 316 -20.12 10.26 4.91
N ALA A 317 -20.36 9.71 3.72
CA ALA A 317 -19.78 10.22 2.47
C ALA A 317 -20.36 11.56 1.98
N ASP A 318 -21.59 11.91 2.38
CA ASP A 318 -22.22 13.20 1.99
C ASP A 318 -21.66 14.37 2.80
N ASP A 319 -21.17 14.12 4.02
CA ASP A 319 -20.51 15.12 4.86
C ASP A 319 -19.04 15.35 4.46
N LEU A 320 -18.36 14.31 3.94
CA LEU A 320 -16.96 14.41 3.51
C LEU A 320 -16.75 15.19 2.21
N ALA A 321 -17.78 15.27 1.37
CA ALA A 321 -17.76 16.02 0.11
C ALA A 321 -18.09 17.52 0.27
N ARG A 322 -18.56 17.94 1.44
CA ARG A 322 -18.92 19.33 1.73
C ARG A 322 -17.76 20.02 2.44
N ILE A 323 -17.34 21.17 1.92
CA ILE A 323 -16.31 22.02 2.53
C ILE A 323 -16.90 22.60 3.83
N PRO A 324 -16.38 22.23 5.00
CA PRO A 324 -16.84 22.87 6.23
C PRO A 324 -16.25 24.28 6.27
N THR A 325 -17.10 25.30 6.36
CA THR A 325 -16.66 26.70 6.42
C THR A 325 -16.26 27.04 7.86
N PHE A 326 -14.96 27.25 8.08
CA PHE A 326 -14.42 27.75 9.35
C PHE A 326 -13.81 29.13 9.11
N ASN A 327 -14.58 30.18 9.36
CA ASN A 327 -14.04 31.55 9.30
C ASN A 327 -13.14 31.78 10.52
N GLY A 328 -11.95 32.33 10.29
CA GLY A 328 -10.80 32.40 11.21
C GLY A 328 -10.98 33.27 12.46
N GLY A 329 -11.91 32.89 13.33
CA GLY A 329 -12.03 33.38 14.71
C GLY A 329 -11.64 32.33 15.76
N VAL A 330 -11.88 32.64 17.03
CA VAL A 330 -11.75 31.69 18.15
C VAL A 330 -12.69 30.51 17.90
N PHE A 331 -12.15 29.29 17.85
CA PHE A 331 -12.96 28.08 17.63
C PHE A 331 -13.98 27.91 18.76
N SER A 332 -15.27 27.89 18.41
CA SER A 332 -16.31 27.52 19.36
C SER A 332 -16.24 26.01 19.65
N ILE A 333 -16.72 25.59 20.83
CA ILE A 333 -16.78 24.16 21.20
C ILE A 333 -17.54 23.35 20.14
N GLU A 334 -18.57 23.94 19.54
CA GLU A 334 -19.34 23.33 18.45
C GLU A 334 -18.54 23.20 17.14
N GLN A 335 -17.71 24.18 16.80
CA GLN A 335 -16.82 24.10 15.63
C GLN A 335 -15.77 23.02 15.82
N VAL A 336 -15.16 22.92 17.02
CA VAL A 336 -14.23 21.84 17.35
C VAL A 336 -14.90 20.46 17.26
N ALA A 337 -16.13 20.33 17.74
CA ALA A 337 -16.89 19.08 17.63
C ALA A 337 -17.15 18.69 16.15
N LYS A 338 -17.49 19.66 15.30
CA LYS A 338 -17.68 19.44 13.85
C LYS A 338 -16.38 19.03 13.15
N ILE A 339 -15.26 19.70 13.47
CA ILE A 339 -13.93 19.34 12.94
C ILE A 339 -13.57 17.91 13.35
N ARG A 340 -13.75 17.57 14.63
CA ARG A 340 -13.49 16.21 15.12
C ARG A 340 -14.31 15.17 14.37
N GLN A 341 -15.61 15.42 14.20
CA GLN A 341 -16.50 14.50 13.47
C GLN A 341 -16.09 14.35 12.01
N TYR A 342 -15.71 15.44 11.35
CA TYR A 342 -15.20 15.41 9.98
C TYR A 342 -13.93 14.56 9.89
N LEU A 343 -12.94 14.80 10.76
CA LEU A 343 -11.67 14.09 10.75
C LEU A 343 -11.83 12.59 11.03
N THR A 344 -12.70 12.21 11.98
CA THR A 344 -13.02 10.79 12.22
C THR A 344 -13.52 10.13 10.93
N LYS A 345 -14.50 10.75 10.26
CA LYS A 345 -15.02 10.25 8.98
C LYS A 345 -13.94 10.20 7.89
N ALA A 346 -13.06 11.20 7.85
CA ALA A 346 -12.01 11.32 6.85
C ALA A 346 -10.92 10.24 7.03
N PHE A 347 -10.59 9.90 8.28
CA PHE A 347 -9.65 8.83 8.60
C PHE A 347 -10.24 7.44 8.37
N ASP A 348 -11.55 7.25 8.56
CA ASP A 348 -12.22 5.97 8.31
C ASP A 348 -12.49 5.71 6.82
N SER A 349 -12.37 6.72 5.95
CA SER A 349 -12.70 6.59 4.53
C SER A 349 -11.53 6.11 3.68
N ALA A 350 -11.72 4.97 3.01
CA ALA A 350 -10.75 4.41 2.04
C ALA A 350 -10.51 5.28 0.79
N TYR A 351 -11.34 6.31 0.56
CA TYR A 351 -11.24 7.18 -0.62
C TYR A 351 -10.70 8.57 -0.28
N HIS A 352 -10.59 8.89 1.02
CA HIS A 352 -10.09 10.17 1.47
C HIS A 352 -8.56 10.12 1.62
N PRO A 353 -7.79 11.14 1.17
CA PRO A 353 -6.33 11.13 1.24
C PRO A 353 -5.76 10.89 2.66
N LEU A 354 -6.42 11.44 3.68
CA LEU A 354 -6.06 11.22 5.08
C LEU A 354 -6.35 9.79 5.56
N GLY A 355 -7.45 9.17 5.13
CA GLY A 355 -7.77 7.78 5.47
C GLY A 355 -6.76 6.83 4.84
N VAL A 356 -6.44 7.02 3.56
CA VAL A 356 -5.39 6.27 2.85
C VAL A 356 -4.03 6.43 3.54
N LEU A 357 -3.69 7.65 3.99
CA LEU A 357 -2.46 7.91 4.74
C LEU A 357 -2.45 7.13 6.07
N VAL A 358 -3.51 7.26 6.88
CA VAL A 358 -3.59 6.59 8.20
C VAL A 358 -3.57 5.07 8.04
N GLU A 359 -4.31 4.52 7.06
CA GLU A 359 -4.30 3.09 6.77
C GLU A 359 -2.89 2.62 6.39
N GLY A 360 -2.19 3.35 5.51
CA GLY A 360 -0.79 3.10 5.17
C GLY A 360 0.11 3.11 6.41
N LEU A 361 0.00 4.13 7.26
CA LEU A 361 0.80 4.27 8.50
C LEU A 361 0.54 3.14 9.50
N VAL A 362 -0.71 2.70 9.62
CA VAL A 362 -1.08 1.56 10.46
C VAL A 362 -0.51 0.27 9.88
N ASN A 363 -0.54 0.09 8.56
CA ASN A 363 0.00 -1.10 7.89
C ASN A 363 1.52 -1.20 8.06
N VAL A 364 2.26 -0.11 7.85
CA VAL A 364 3.71 -0.08 8.08
C VAL A 364 4.07 -0.27 9.56
N TYR A 365 3.28 0.29 10.48
CA TYR A 365 3.47 0.09 11.92
C TYR A 365 3.28 -1.38 12.31
N ARG A 366 2.19 -2.00 11.82
CA ARG A 366 1.92 -3.43 12.01
C ARG A 366 3.06 -4.29 11.45
N ALA A 367 3.50 -3.99 10.23
CA ALA A 367 4.60 -4.71 9.59
C ALA A 367 5.93 -4.58 10.35
N THR A 368 6.18 -3.43 10.96
CA THR A 368 7.44 -3.13 11.66
C THR A 368 7.47 -3.74 13.06
N TYR A 369 6.38 -3.60 13.83
CA TYR A 369 6.38 -3.88 15.27
C TYR A 369 5.46 -5.01 15.72
N ILE A 370 4.54 -5.49 14.88
CA ILE A 370 3.54 -6.49 15.25
C ILE A 370 3.78 -7.80 14.49
N GLY A 371 3.49 -8.95 15.11
CA GLY A 371 3.62 -10.27 14.49
C GLY A 371 5.00 -10.90 14.65
N VAL A 372 5.41 -11.68 13.64
CA VAL A 372 6.67 -12.44 13.60
C VAL A 372 7.88 -11.53 13.86
N GLY A 373 8.58 -11.72 14.99
CA GLY A 373 9.72 -10.87 15.36
C GLY A 373 9.34 -9.58 16.07
N ALA A 374 8.18 -9.52 16.74
CA ALA A 374 7.92 -8.50 17.76
C ALA A 374 8.95 -8.64 18.89
N HIS A 375 9.74 -7.60 19.14
CA HIS A 375 10.88 -7.68 20.05
C HIS A 375 10.88 -6.50 21.03
N PRO A 376 11.12 -6.73 22.35
CA PRO A 376 11.04 -5.68 23.37
C PRO A 376 11.93 -4.46 23.09
N ARG A 377 13.10 -4.66 22.48
CA ARG A 377 14.01 -3.56 22.08
C ARG A 377 13.41 -2.60 21.05
N LEU A 378 12.37 -3.00 20.32
CA LEU A 378 11.70 -2.13 19.37
C LEU A 378 10.60 -1.27 20.00
N LEU A 379 10.25 -1.48 21.28
CA LEU A 379 9.17 -0.75 21.94
C LEU A 379 9.40 0.77 21.92
N HIS A 380 10.62 1.20 22.23
CA HIS A 380 10.98 2.62 22.19
C HIS A 380 10.78 3.22 20.80
N HIS A 381 11.27 2.53 19.76
CA HIS A 381 11.11 2.93 18.37
C HIS A 381 9.64 3.00 17.93
N ALA A 382 8.81 2.04 18.38
CA ALA A 382 7.37 2.05 18.13
C ALA A 382 6.71 3.32 18.71
N VAL A 383 7.03 3.68 19.95
CA VAL A 383 6.49 4.87 20.61
C VAL A 383 6.94 6.16 19.91
N GLU A 384 8.24 6.27 19.58
CA GLU A 384 8.77 7.42 18.83
C GLU A 384 8.14 7.56 17.44
N GLU A 385 7.89 6.45 16.76
CA GLU A 385 7.29 6.44 15.43
C GLU A 385 5.84 6.94 15.47
N VAL A 386 5.05 6.52 16.46
CA VAL A 386 3.68 7.04 16.65
C VAL A 386 3.68 8.54 16.94
N ARG A 387 4.62 9.02 17.78
CA ARG A 387 4.78 10.47 18.03
C ARG A 387 5.08 11.21 16.72
N SER A 388 6.01 10.68 15.92
CA SER A 388 6.35 11.26 14.62
C SER A 388 5.15 11.29 13.66
N TYR A 389 4.26 10.30 13.68
CA TYR A 389 3.05 10.31 12.86
C TYR A 389 2.14 11.46 13.24
N ILE A 390 1.88 11.64 14.54
CA ILE A 390 1.03 12.70 15.05
C ILE A 390 1.58 14.07 14.65
N ASP A 391 2.88 14.30 14.86
CA ASP A 391 3.55 15.57 14.52
C ASP A 391 3.49 15.91 13.03
N ARG A 392 3.48 14.88 12.16
CA ARG A 392 3.48 15.04 10.71
C ARG A 392 2.09 15.07 10.08
N ILE A 393 1.09 14.44 10.71
CA ILE A 393 -0.31 14.52 10.27
C ILE A 393 -0.88 15.90 10.61
N TYR A 394 -0.49 16.48 11.75
CA TYR A 394 -0.95 17.80 12.18
C TYR A 394 -0.87 18.89 11.10
N PRO A 395 0.28 19.13 10.43
CA PRO A 395 0.39 20.12 9.34
C PRO A 395 -0.29 19.71 8.02
N VAL A 396 -0.75 18.47 7.87
CA VAL A 396 -1.56 18.05 6.70
C VAL A 396 -3.04 18.42 6.92
N VAL A 397 -3.47 18.42 8.19
CA VAL A 397 -4.84 18.70 8.60
C VAL A 397 -5.11 20.20 8.77
N MET A 398 -4.13 20.93 9.32
CA MET A 398 -4.16 22.39 9.54
C MET A 398 -3.69 23.13 8.29
#